data_AF-A0A397J3G7-F1
#
_entry.id   AF-A0A397J3G7-F1
#
_cell.length_a   1.000
_cell.length_b   1.000
_cell.length_c   1.000
_cell.angle_alpha   90.00
_cell.angle_beta   90.00
_cell.angle_gamma   90.00
#
_symmetry.space_group_name_H-M   'P 1'
#
loop_
_entity.id
_entity.type
_entity.pdbx_description
1 polymer ?
#
loop_
_entity_poly.entity_id
_entity_poly.type
_entity_poly.pdbx_seq_one_letter_code
_entity_poly.pdbx_strand_id
1 'polypeptide(L)'
;MPPKRQKTSAVTVYTRVKEYKDIFHVDNGLFFCNYCDLSVEWKHKSTIDAHCTSKKHLSQQKLYIANERNKNQQTLRKDGTISQAPTLCQIYLFRVFNKHLESLKTIFDLKPISIIMDETSDNCARSVVNTLFVFHTHIKLVSVNFLEQVNNSTIGQTLLPILTFYNIPLNLSCLFLSDSAAYMKKCYRNVLKPIILQLIHLPCIAHILNLIGETWRDFSQFSLLKTFLAKIKDSFVKSPARKARYITHLRMNEVALPYKIPLSNKTHWNS
;
A
#
# COMPACT_ATOMS: atom_id res chain seq x y z
N MET A 1 16.73 -59.72 -22.62
CA MET A 1 16.91 -58.24 -22.54
C MET A 1 17.90 -57.95 -21.43
N PRO A 2 18.96 -57.14 -21.65
CA PRO A 2 19.84 -56.74 -20.57
C PRO A 2 19.10 -55.73 -19.66
N PRO A 3 19.42 -55.68 -18.35
CA PRO A 3 18.76 -54.74 -17.46
C PRO A 3 19.18 -53.31 -17.83
N LYS A 4 18.18 -52.44 -18.06
CA LYS A 4 18.40 -51.01 -18.26
C LYS A 4 19.12 -50.44 -17.04
N ARG A 5 20.40 -50.07 -17.20
CA ARG A 5 21.13 -49.22 -16.25
C ARG A 5 20.29 -47.97 -15.99
N GLN A 6 19.84 -47.77 -14.76
CA GLN A 6 19.30 -46.49 -14.32
C GLN A 6 20.37 -45.43 -14.53
N LYS A 7 20.08 -44.41 -15.36
CA LYS A 7 20.94 -43.24 -15.52
C LYS A 7 20.98 -42.52 -14.17
N THR A 8 22.13 -42.55 -13.50
CA THR A 8 22.41 -41.68 -12.36
C THR A 8 22.24 -40.23 -12.80
N SER A 9 21.34 -39.49 -12.16
CA SER A 9 21.16 -38.06 -12.40
C SER A 9 22.50 -37.35 -12.21
N ALA A 10 22.98 -36.61 -13.22
CA ALA A 10 24.21 -35.85 -13.11
C ALA A 10 24.10 -34.84 -11.95
N VAL A 11 25.04 -34.91 -11.00
CA VAL A 11 25.12 -33.97 -9.87
C VAL A 11 25.53 -32.61 -10.43
N THR A 12 24.78 -31.57 -10.09
CA THR A 12 25.04 -30.16 -10.43
C THR A 12 25.24 -29.32 -9.17
N VAL A 13 25.83 -28.12 -9.32
CA VAL A 13 25.96 -27.14 -8.22
C VAL A 13 24.63 -26.91 -7.51
N TYR A 14 23.54 -26.77 -8.28
CA TYR A 14 22.20 -26.54 -7.75
C TYR A 14 21.64 -27.74 -6.97
N THR A 15 21.96 -28.97 -7.37
CA THR A 15 21.59 -30.15 -6.57
C THR A 15 22.33 -30.19 -5.24
N ARG A 16 23.59 -29.74 -5.19
CA ARG A 16 24.36 -29.63 -3.93
C ARG A 16 23.85 -28.54 -3.01
N VAL A 17 23.42 -27.39 -3.53
CA VAL A 17 22.78 -26.34 -2.70
C VAL A 17 21.50 -26.87 -2.04
N LYS A 18 20.73 -27.70 -2.74
CA LYS A 18 19.53 -28.34 -2.17
C LYS A 18 19.87 -29.35 -1.07
N GLU A 19 20.97 -30.10 -1.20
CA GLU A 19 21.43 -31.05 -0.17
C GLU A 19 21.94 -30.34 1.10
N TYR A 20 22.62 -29.19 0.95
CA TYR A 20 23.19 -28.40 2.05
C TYR A 20 22.46 -27.07 2.20
N LYS A 21 21.13 -27.17 2.37
CA LYS A 21 20.24 -26.02 2.45
C LYS A 21 20.68 -25.06 3.58
N ASP A 22 20.61 -23.77 3.29
CA ASP A 22 20.92 -22.66 4.20
C ASP A 22 22.41 -22.49 4.59
N ILE A 23 23.29 -23.43 4.21
CA ILE A 23 24.74 -23.33 4.44
C ILE A 23 25.47 -22.73 3.23
N PHE A 24 25.01 -23.06 2.01
CA PHE A 24 25.67 -22.65 0.77
C PHE A 24 24.71 -21.95 -0.19
N HIS A 25 25.25 -21.08 -1.03
CA HIS A 25 24.56 -20.45 -2.16
C HIS A 25 25.43 -20.53 -3.43
N VAL A 26 24.83 -20.21 -4.58
CA VAL A 26 25.56 -20.11 -5.86
C VAL A 26 25.72 -18.64 -6.21
N ASP A 27 26.95 -18.23 -6.50
CA ASP A 27 27.26 -16.93 -7.10
C ASP A 27 28.16 -17.16 -8.33
N ASN A 28 27.74 -16.67 -9.50
CA ASN A 28 28.43 -16.84 -10.78
C ASN A 28 28.86 -18.29 -11.10
N GLY A 29 28.04 -19.27 -10.71
CA GLY A 29 28.33 -20.69 -10.91
C GLY A 29 29.32 -21.31 -9.91
N LEU A 30 29.81 -20.52 -8.94
CA LEU A 30 30.65 -20.97 -7.83
C LEU A 30 29.79 -21.25 -6.59
N PHE A 31 30.21 -22.25 -5.80
CA PHE A 31 29.49 -22.71 -4.62
C PHE A 31 30.11 -22.08 -3.37
N PHE A 32 29.41 -21.15 -2.74
CA PHE A 32 29.91 -20.31 -1.65
C PHE A 32 29.28 -20.66 -0.32
N CYS A 33 30.09 -20.68 0.75
CA CYS A 33 29.63 -20.87 2.12
C CYS A 33 29.15 -19.56 2.75
N ASN A 34 27.92 -19.53 3.25
CA ASN A 34 27.29 -18.36 3.88
C ASN A 34 28.01 -17.88 5.16
N TYR A 35 28.72 -18.79 5.85
CA TYR A 35 29.38 -18.48 7.13
C TYR A 35 30.85 -18.13 6.98
N CYS A 36 31.51 -18.70 5.97
CA CYS A 36 32.95 -18.57 5.78
C CYS A 36 33.32 -17.56 4.69
N ASP A 37 32.37 -17.21 3.82
CA ASP A 37 32.58 -16.39 2.62
C ASP A 37 33.71 -16.92 1.72
N LEU A 38 33.78 -18.25 1.61
CA LEU A 38 34.77 -18.98 0.83
C LEU A 38 34.06 -19.85 -0.21
N SER A 39 34.63 -19.90 -1.41
CA SER A 39 34.22 -20.86 -2.42
C SER A 39 34.71 -22.26 -2.04
N VAL A 40 33.83 -23.25 -2.18
CA VAL A 40 34.08 -24.66 -1.86
C VAL A 40 33.80 -25.50 -3.09
N GLU A 41 34.68 -26.45 -3.39
CA GLU A 41 34.46 -27.35 -4.53
C GLU A 41 33.26 -28.27 -4.29
N TRP A 42 32.27 -28.19 -5.16
CA TRP A 42 30.97 -28.87 -5.01
C TRP A 42 30.95 -30.29 -5.61
N LYS A 43 31.95 -30.65 -6.42
CA LYS A 43 31.99 -31.92 -7.17
C LYS A 43 32.03 -33.13 -6.23
N HIS A 44 32.82 -33.03 -5.16
CA HIS A 44 33.03 -34.11 -4.20
C HIS A 44 32.32 -33.80 -2.88
N LYS A 45 31.38 -34.69 -2.50
CA LYS A 45 30.64 -34.56 -1.24
C LYS A 45 31.56 -34.53 -0.02
N SER A 46 32.61 -35.34 -0.04
CA SER A 46 33.64 -35.38 1.01
C SER A 46 34.33 -34.04 1.23
N THR A 47 34.54 -33.23 0.18
CA THR A 47 35.13 -31.90 0.29
C THR A 47 34.19 -30.92 1.00
N ILE A 48 32.89 -31.01 0.71
CA ILE A 48 31.86 -30.19 1.36
C ILE A 48 31.73 -30.59 2.84
N ASP A 49 31.68 -31.89 3.13
CA ASP A 49 31.58 -32.41 4.50
C ASP A 49 32.83 -32.04 5.33
N ALA A 50 34.03 -32.13 4.74
CA ALA A 50 35.27 -31.70 5.37
C ALA A 50 35.29 -30.19 5.66
N HIS A 51 34.73 -29.36 4.77
CA HIS A 51 34.57 -27.94 5.03
C HIS A 51 33.63 -27.68 6.21
N CYS A 52 32.43 -28.29 6.21
CA CYS A 52 31.42 -28.11 7.26
C CYS A 52 31.89 -28.60 8.64
N THR A 53 32.71 -29.65 8.69
CA THR A 53 33.26 -30.20 9.94
C THR A 53 34.54 -29.49 10.38
N SER A 54 35.11 -28.60 9.56
CA SER A 54 36.35 -27.90 9.90
C SER A 54 36.18 -26.99 11.12
N LYS A 55 37.22 -26.93 11.97
CA LYS A 55 37.24 -26.05 13.16
C LYS A 55 37.00 -24.58 12.80
N LYS A 56 37.49 -24.14 11.62
CA LYS A 56 37.32 -22.78 11.10
C LYS A 56 35.86 -22.49 10.73
N HIS A 57 35.19 -23.42 10.06
CA HIS A 57 33.77 -23.28 9.76
C HIS A 57 32.93 -23.24 11.03
N LEU A 58 33.15 -24.18 11.95
CA LEU A 58 32.38 -24.26 13.20
C LEU A 58 32.55 -23.00 14.07
N SER A 59 33.73 -22.38 14.11
CA SER A 59 33.94 -21.13 14.84
C SER A 59 33.25 -19.95 14.16
N GLN A 60 33.36 -19.81 12.84
CA GLN A 60 32.71 -18.75 12.07
C GLN A 60 31.19 -18.88 12.09
N GLN A 61 30.66 -20.09 11.98
CA GLN A 61 29.23 -20.37 12.11
C GLN A 61 28.71 -19.99 13.50
N LYS A 62 29.43 -20.34 14.58
CA LYS A 62 29.09 -19.90 15.95
C LYS A 62 29.11 -18.39 16.10
N LEU A 63 30.09 -17.71 15.52
CA LEU A 63 30.18 -16.25 15.55
C LEU A 63 29.04 -15.59 14.76
N TYR A 64 28.73 -16.10 13.58
CA TYR A 64 27.62 -15.64 12.75
C TYR A 64 26.28 -15.81 13.48
N ILE A 65 26.02 -17.00 14.05
CA ILE A 65 24.80 -17.27 14.83
C ILE A 65 24.75 -16.41 16.10
N ALA A 66 25.88 -16.17 16.78
CA ALA A 66 25.95 -15.29 17.94
C ALA A 66 25.68 -13.83 17.56
N ASN A 67 26.18 -13.36 16.41
CA ASN A 67 25.91 -12.01 15.90
C ASN A 67 24.46 -11.84 15.45
N GLU A 68 23.86 -12.84 14.79
CA GLU A 68 22.43 -12.85 14.47
C GLU A 68 21.57 -12.91 15.74
N ARG A 69 21.99 -13.66 16.77
CA ARG A 69 21.36 -13.63 18.10
C ARG A 69 21.53 -12.29 18.78
N ASN A 70 22.66 -11.60 18.67
CA ASN A 70 22.87 -10.27 19.24
C ASN A 70 22.04 -9.20 18.51
N LYS A 71 21.89 -9.28 17.18
CA LYS A 71 20.94 -8.46 16.42
C LYS A 71 19.49 -8.72 16.86
N ASN A 72 19.16 -9.98 17.18
CA ASN A 72 17.84 -10.40 17.68
C ASN A 72 17.66 -10.31 19.21
N GLN A 73 18.71 -10.00 19.98
CA GLN A 73 18.65 -9.76 21.43
C GLN A 73 18.67 -8.26 21.75
N GLN A 74 19.19 -7.41 20.85
CA GLN A 74 18.88 -5.97 20.86
C GLN A 74 17.36 -5.71 20.70
N THR A 75 16.60 -6.67 20.16
CA THR A 75 15.14 -6.60 20.07
C THR A 75 14.40 -7.09 21.31
N LEU A 76 15.06 -7.63 22.35
CA LEU A 76 14.38 -8.24 23.52
C LEU A 76 15.13 -8.09 24.86
N ARG A 77 15.95 -7.04 25.06
CA ARG A 77 16.33 -6.65 26.44
C ARG A 77 15.13 -5.97 27.11
N LYS A 78 14.38 -6.81 27.82
CA LYS A 78 13.39 -6.46 28.82
C LYS A 78 14.06 -5.74 29.99
N ASP A 79 14.31 -4.45 29.83
CA ASP A 79 14.09 -3.50 30.91
C ASP A 79 12.92 -2.65 30.41
N GLY A 80 11.87 -2.47 31.20
CA GLY A 80 10.60 -1.83 30.83
C GLY A 80 10.69 -0.33 30.47
N THR A 81 11.80 0.11 29.88
CA THR A 81 12.02 1.48 29.41
C THR A 81 11.67 1.58 27.93
N ILE A 82 10.63 2.35 27.64
CA ILE A 82 10.24 2.73 26.29
C ILE A 82 11.42 3.45 25.61
N SER A 83 11.79 3.00 24.41
CA SER A 83 12.83 3.65 23.60
C SER A 83 12.53 5.15 23.42
N GLN A 84 13.57 5.98 23.46
CA GLN A 84 13.39 7.42 23.26
C GLN A 84 12.88 7.72 21.84
N ALA A 85 12.13 8.81 21.70
CA ALA A 85 11.52 9.24 20.43
C ALA A 85 12.51 9.29 19.25
N PRO A 86 13.77 9.77 19.38
CA PRO A 86 14.73 9.76 18.27
C PRO A 86 15.06 8.36 17.79
N THR A 87 15.27 7.41 18.72
CA THR A 87 15.56 6.01 18.40
C THR A 87 14.37 5.37 17.67
N LEU A 88 13.15 5.64 18.12
CA LEU A 88 11.94 5.16 17.46
C LEU A 88 11.78 5.74 16.05
N CYS A 89 11.87 7.06 15.89
CA CYS A 89 11.61 7.73 14.61
C CYS A 89 12.71 7.53 13.58
N GLN A 90 13.99 7.59 13.98
CA GLN A 90 15.11 7.59 13.03
C GLN A 90 15.60 6.19 12.68
N ILE A 91 15.47 5.22 13.60
CA ILE A 91 16.02 3.87 13.41
C ILE A 91 14.89 2.87 13.20
N TYR A 92 13.99 2.73 14.18
CA TYR A 92 12.98 1.68 14.13
C TYR A 92 11.91 1.92 13.07
N LEU A 93 11.37 3.14 13.00
CA LEU A 93 10.33 3.49 12.03
C LEU A 93 10.83 3.31 10.60
N PHE A 94 12.04 3.81 10.28
CA PHE A 94 12.62 3.64 8.95
C PHE A 94 12.83 2.17 8.58
N ARG A 95 13.32 1.34 9.51
CA ARG A 95 13.48 -0.11 9.29
C ARG A 95 12.16 -0.83 9.06
N VAL A 96 11.14 -0.55 9.88
CA VAL A 96 9.80 -1.14 9.74
C VAL A 96 9.15 -0.69 8.45
N PHE A 97 9.27 0.60 8.12
CA PHE A 97 8.77 1.18 6.88
C PHE A 97 9.40 0.51 5.65
N ASN A 98 10.73 0.41 5.58
CA ASN A 98 11.41 -0.22 4.46
C ASN A 98 11.06 -1.71 4.33
N LYS A 99 10.98 -2.43 5.45
CA LYS A 99 10.52 -3.83 5.44
C LYS A 99 9.10 -3.94 4.89
N HIS A 100 8.22 -3.02 5.27
CA HIS A 100 6.86 -2.98 4.75
C HIS A 100 6.84 -2.63 3.25
N LEU A 101 7.68 -1.70 2.81
CA LEU A 101 7.79 -1.29 1.41
C LEU A 101 8.25 -2.45 0.51
N GLU A 102 9.23 -3.24 0.95
CA GLU A 102 9.65 -4.44 0.24
C GLU A 102 8.54 -5.51 0.23
N SER A 103 7.78 -5.64 1.32
CA SER A 103 6.58 -6.49 1.32
C SER A 103 5.51 -5.99 0.33
N LEU A 104 5.34 -4.69 0.15
CA LEU A 104 4.41 -4.15 -0.85
C LEU A 104 4.91 -4.41 -2.27
N LYS A 105 6.21 -4.23 -2.52
CA LYS A 105 6.81 -4.56 -3.83
C LYS A 105 6.57 -6.01 -4.20
N THR A 106 6.85 -6.97 -3.32
CA THR A 106 6.58 -8.39 -3.61
C THR A 106 5.10 -8.69 -3.89
N ILE A 107 4.17 -7.93 -3.29
CA ILE A 107 2.73 -8.08 -3.54
C ILE A 107 2.33 -7.57 -4.93
N PHE A 108 2.94 -6.52 -5.47
CA PHE A 108 2.50 -5.85 -6.70
C PHE A 108 3.46 -5.97 -7.89
N ASP A 109 4.70 -6.41 -7.67
CA ASP A 109 5.74 -6.54 -8.70
C ASP A 109 5.24 -7.33 -9.93
N LEU A 110 5.38 -6.71 -11.11
CA LEU A 110 5.00 -7.27 -12.41
C LEU A 110 3.54 -7.76 -12.52
N LYS A 111 2.62 -7.26 -11.69
CA LYS A 111 1.22 -7.70 -11.67
C LYS A 111 0.27 -6.70 -12.35
N PRO A 112 -0.84 -7.19 -12.95
CA PRO A 112 -1.90 -6.33 -13.48
C PRO A 112 -2.74 -5.79 -12.33
N ILE A 113 -2.49 -4.55 -11.93
CA ILE A 113 -3.14 -3.91 -10.78
C ILE A 113 -4.34 -3.06 -11.21
N SER A 114 -5.21 -2.75 -10.25
CA SER A 114 -6.08 -1.58 -10.32
C SER A 114 -5.53 -0.47 -9.43
N ILE A 115 -5.59 0.76 -9.92
CA ILE A 115 -5.09 1.96 -9.27
C ILE A 115 -6.30 2.76 -8.81
N ILE A 116 -6.34 3.14 -7.54
CA ILE A 116 -7.33 4.09 -7.01
C ILE A 116 -6.55 5.34 -6.62
N MET A 117 -6.88 6.48 -7.24
CA MET A 117 -6.34 7.78 -6.85
C MET A 117 -7.44 8.71 -6.39
N ASP A 118 -7.27 9.24 -5.18
CA ASP A 118 -8.21 10.18 -4.58
C ASP A 118 -7.49 11.41 -4.06
N GLU A 119 -8.12 12.56 -4.25
CA GLU A 119 -7.64 13.85 -3.77
C GLU A 119 -8.38 14.21 -2.49
N THR A 120 -7.62 14.57 -1.46
CA THR A 120 -8.14 15.09 -0.19
C THR A 120 -7.42 16.38 0.15
N SER A 121 -8.05 17.25 0.94
CA SER A 121 -7.39 18.46 1.45
C SER A 121 -7.03 18.27 2.93
N ASP A 122 -5.82 18.65 3.32
CA ASP A 122 -5.43 18.65 4.73
C ASP A 122 -5.96 19.91 5.47
N ASN A 123 -5.76 19.97 6.78
CA ASN A 123 -6.19 21.10 7.61
C ASN A 123 -5.49 22.43 7.25
N CYS A 124 -4.40 22.37 6.48
CA CYS A 124 -3.66 23.51 5.97
C CYS A 124 -4.07 23.87 4.53
N ALA A 125 -5.16 23.28 4.01
CA ALA A 125 -5.65 23.43 2.64
C ALA A 125 -4.65 22.98 1.55
N ARG A 126 -3.68 22.14 1.89
CA ARG A 126 -2.80 21.51 0.90
C ARG A 126 -3.50 20.31 0.31
N SER A 127 -3.27 20.09 -0.98
CA SER A 127 -3.85 18.95 -1.68
C SER A 127 -3.01 17.71 -1.43
N VAL A 128 -3.65 16.65 -1.00
CA VAL A 128 -3.04 15.36 -0.67
C VAL A 128 -3.65 14.30 -1.58
N VAL A 129 -2.81 13.74 -2.44
CA VAL A 129 -3.18 12.69 -3.38
C VAL A 129 -2.81 11.34 -2.80
N ASN A 130 -3.82 10.53 -2.52
CA ASN A 130 -3.66 9.17 -2.03
C ASN A 130 -3.72 8.20 -3.20
N THR A 131 -2.70 7.35 -3.33
CA THR A 131 -2.65 6.30 -4.35
C THR A 131 -2.72 4.93 -3.68
N LEU A 132 -3.74 4.16 -4.03
CA LEU A 132 -3.90 2.78 -3.59
C LEU A 132 -3.76 1.83 -4.77
N PHE A 133 -3.11 0.70 -4.53
CA PHE A 133 -3.10 -0.43 -5.46
C PHE A 133 -4.01 -1.53 -4.96
N VAL A 134 -4.70 -2.14 -5.93
CA VAL A 134 -5.61 -3.27 -5.73
C VAL A 134 -5.17 -4.41 -6.63
N PHE A 135 -4.93 -5.56 -6.04
CA PHE A 135 -4.68 -6.81 -6.76
C PHE A 135 -5.31 -7.97 -6.00
N HIS A 136 -6.27 -8.65 -6.62
CA HIS A 136 -7.08 -9.69 -5.97
C HIS A 136 -7.71 -9.18 -4.66
N THR A 137 -7.34 -9.75 -3.51
CA THR A 137 -7.83 -9.38 -2.18
C THR A 137 -6.95 -8.34 -1.49
N HIS A 138 -5.82 -7.94 -2.10
CA HIS A 138 -4.88 -6.99 -1.53
C HIS A 138 -5.22 -5.58 -1.98
N ILE A 139 -5.70 -4.76 -1.03
CA ILE A 139 -5.87 -3.32 -1.18
C ILE A 139 -4.88 -2.64 -0.25
N LYS A 140 -3.95 -1.85 -0.81
CA LYS A 140 -2.89 -1.20 -0.03
C LYS A 140 -2.68 0.24 -0.49
N LEU A 141 -2.55 1.14 0.49
CA LEU A 141 -2.08 2.49 0.26
C LEU A 141 -0.58 2.44 -0.02
N VAL A 142 -0.19 2.82 -1.24
CA VAL A 142 1.18 2.70 -1.72
C VAL A 142 1.92 4.03 -1.77
N SER A 143 1.19 5.14 -1.84
CA SER A 143 1.76 6.48 -1.81
C SER A 143 0.76 7.51 -1.30
N VAL A 144 1.29 8.53 -0.61
CA VAL A 144 0.60 9.74 -0.18
C VAL A 144 1.46 10.92 -0.61
N ASN A 145 0.98 11.72 -1.56
CA ASN A 145 1.74 12.81 -2.15
C ASN A 145 1.09 14.16 -1.84
N PHE A 146 1.88 15.08 -1.32
CA PHE A 146 1.46 16.46 -1.11
C PHE A 146 1.77 17.27 -2.36
N LEU A 147 0.75 17.91 -2.92
CA LEU A 147 0.86 18.73 -4.12
C LEU A 147 0.42 20.17 -3.79
N GLU A 148 1.19 21.14 -4.27
CA GLU A 148 0.81 22.56 -4.18
C GLU A 148 -0.38 22.89 -5.10
N GLN A 149 -0.41 22.27 -6.27
CA GLN A 149 -1.51 22.41 -7.23
C GLN A 149 -1.86 21.05 -7.82
N VAL A 150 -3.17 20.79 -7.93
CA VAL A 150 -3.69 19.58 -8.55
C VAL A 150 -4.23 19.92 -9.93
N ASN A 151 -3.65 19.29 -10.95
CA ASN A 151 -4.07 19.41 -12.33
C ASN A 151 -3.83 18.06 -13.06
N ASN A 152 -4.23 17.99 -14.32
CA ASN A 152 -4.11 16.76 -15.09
C ASN A 152 -2.66 16.28 -15.26
N SER A 153 -1.70 17.19 -15.37
CA SER A 153 -0.28 16.86 -15.57
C SER A 153 0.39 16.40 -14.28
N THR A 154 0.15 17.10 -13.17
CA THR A 154 0.71 16.79 -11.83
C THR A 154 0.25 15.42 -11.33
N ILE A 155 -1.01 15.04 -11.56
CA ILE A 155 -1.49 13.68 -11.25
C ILE A 155 -0.73 12.62 -12.06
N GLY A 156 -0.55 12.83 -13.37
CA GLY A 156 0.21 11.90 -14.19
C GLY A 156 1.69 11.82 -13.80
N GLN A 157 2.31 12.97 -13.52
CA GLN A 157 3.69 13.06 -13.01
C GLN A 157 3.85 12.42 -11.63
N THR A 158 2.79 12.34 -10.83
CA THR A 158 2.80 11.63 -9.55
C THR A 158 2.66 10.13 -9.76
N LEU A 159 1.75 9.69 -10.63
CA LEU A 159 1.45 8.27 -10.82
C LEU A 159 2.56 7.51 -11.54
N LEU A 160 3.14 8.06 -12.60
CA LEU A 160 4.12 7.35 -13.43
C LEU A 160 5.37 6.92 -12.63
N PRO A 161 6.00 7.76 -11.79
CA PRO A 161 7.10 7.34 -10.94
C PRO A 161 6.70 6.26 -9.93
N ILE A 162 5.48 6.30 -9.39
CA ILE A 162 4.98 5.27 -8.46
C ILE A 162 4.91 3.93 -9.19
N LEU A 163 4.37 3.89 -10.42
CA LEU A 163 4.30 2.66 -11.21
C LEU A 163 5.69 2.10 -11.51
N THR A 164 6.64 2.96 -11.88
CA THR A 164 8.04 2.56 -12.09
C THR A 164 8.68 2.04 -10.80
N PHE A 165 8.44 2.69 -9.66
CA PHE A 165 9.00 2.29 -8.36
C PHE A 165 8.53 0.89 -7.92
N TYR A 166 7.28 0.54 -8.21
CA TYR A 166 6.71 -0.79 -7.94
C TYR A 166 6.88 -1.78 -9.10
N ASN A 167 7.64 -1.40 -10.14
CA ASN A 167 7.91 -2.23 -11.32
C ASN A 167 6.63 -2.76 -11.98
N ILE A 168 5.64 -1.87 -12.16
CA ILE A 168 4.37 -2.17 -12.81
C ILE A 168 4.51 -1.97 -14.33
N PRO A 169 4.34 -3.03 -15.15
CA PRO A 169 4.45 -2.90 -16.60
C PRO A 169 3.28 -2.10 -17.17
N LEU A 170 3.60 -1.08 -17.96
CA LEU A 170 2.62 -0.20 -18.61
C LEU A 170 1.86 -0.89 -19.76
N ASN A 171 2.32 -2.07 -20.17
CA ASN A 171 1.69 -2.90 -21.20
C ASN A 171 0.57 -3.81 -20.64
N LEU A 172 0.46 -3.95 -19.32
CA LEU A 172 -0.60 -4.73 -18.71
C LEU A 172 -1.91 -3.95 -18.64
N SER A 173 -3.02 -4.69 -18.65
CA SER A 173 -4.32 -4.10 -18.37
C SER A 173 -4.34 -3.54 -16.95
N CYS A 174 -4.72 -2.27 -16.85
CA CYS A 174 -4.80 -1.56 -15.61
C CYS A 174 -6.14 -0.84 -15.54
N LEU A 175 -6.84 -0.99 -14.42
CA LEU A 175 -8.04 -0.23 -14.14
C LEU A 175 -7.65 1.00 -13.31
N PHE A 176 -8.06 2.19 -13.75
CA PHE A 176 -7.82 3.44 -13.05
C PHE A 176 -9.14 3.97 -12.49
N LEU A 177 -9.27 4.00 -11.17
CA LEU A 177 -10.40 4.55 -10.47
C LEU A 177 -10.02 5.92 -9.90
N SER A 178 -10.82 6.93 -10.22
CA SER A 178 -10.61 8.29 -9.70
C SER A 178 -11.93 9.03 -9.58
N ASP A 179 -11.89 10.22 -8.98
CA ASP A 179 -13.02 11.14 -9.05
C ASP A 179 -13.41 11.47 -10.52
N SER A 180 -14.68 11.82 -10.71
CA SER A 180 -15.29 12.24 -11.97
C SER A 180 -14.93 13.68 -12.38
N ALA A 181 -14.04 14.34 -11.64
CA ALA A 181 -13.57 15.70 -11.92
C ALA A 181 -13.00 15.85 -13.35
N ALA A 182 -13.17 17.03 -13.93
CA ALA A 182 -12.77 17.31 -15.30
C ALA A 182 -11.25 17.12 -15.51
N TYR A 183 -10.42 17.53 -14.54
CA TYR A 183 -8.97 17.38 -14.64
C TYR A 183 -8.53 15.91 -14.55
N MET A 184 -9.21 15.06 -13.76
CA MET A 184 -8.93 13.62 -13.70
C MET A 184 -9.25 12.93 -15.02
N LYS A 185 -10.41 13.24 -15.61
CA LYS A 185 -10.80 12.76 -16.94
C LYS A 185 -9.80 13.22 -18.02
N LYS A 186 -9.32 14.47 -17.92
CA LYS A 186 -8.29 15.01 -18.81
C LYS A 186 -6.93 14.34 -18.60
N CYS A 187 -6.56 14.00 -17.36
CA CYS A 187 -5.35 13.24 -17.03
C CYS A 187 -5.38 11.87 -17.70
N TYR A 188 -6.48 11.13 -17.51
CA TYR A 188 -6.67 9.85 -18.18
C TYR A 188 -6.52 9.97 -19.70
N ARG A 189 -7.29 10.85 -20.35
CA ARG A 189 -7.33 10.94 -21.81
C ARG A 189 -6.02 11.40 -22.42
N ASN A 190 -5.38 12.42 -21.83
CA ASN A 190 -4.27 13.13 -22.47
C ASN A 190 -2.90 12.74 -21.94
N VAL A 191 -2.81 12.19 -20.72
CA VAL A 191 -1.52 11.88 -20.07
C VAL A 191 -1.35 10.39 -19.93
N LEU A 192 -2.31 9.69 -19.32
CA LEU A 192 -2.13 8.28 -18.97
C LEU A 192 -2.44 7.33 -20.13
N LYS A 193 -3.55 7.53 -20.85
CA LYS A 193 -3.99 6.64 -21.95
C LYS A 193 -2.99 6.52 -23.10
N PRO A 194 -2.28 7.59 -23.52
CA PRO A 194 -1.23 7.47 -24.54
C PRO A 194 -0.03 6.62 -24.09
N ILE A 195 0.24 6.57 -22.79
CA ILE A 195 1.39 5.86 -22.21
C ILE A 195 1.02 4.41 -21.86
N ILE A 196 -0.16 4.21 -21.28
CA ILE A 196 -0.69 2.93 -20.82
C ILE A 196 -1.86 2.56 -21.72
N LEU A 197 -1.57 1.89 -22.83
CA LEU A 197 -2.56 1.65 -23.90
C LEU A 197 -3.77 0.84 -23.41
N GLN A 198 -3.54 -0.13 -22.52
CA GLN A 198 -4.59 -0.99 -21.95
C GLN A 198 -5.24 -0.41 -20.68
N LEU A 199 -5.05 0.88 -20.40
CA LEU A 199 -5.67 1.56 -19.27
C LEU A 199 -7.17 1.78 -19.50
N ILE A 200 -7.98 1.41 -18.53
CA ILE A 200 -9.43 1.68 -18.51
C ILE A 200 -9.70 2.63 -17.35
N HIS A 201 -10.38 3.75 -17.60
CA HIS A 201 -10.79 4.68 -16.55
C HIS A 201 -12.20 4.40 -16.09
N LEU A 202 -12.37 4.18 -14.79
CA LEU A 202 -13.65 4.07 -14.11
C LEU A 202 -13.85 5.27 -13.18
N PRO A 203 -14.62 6.28 -13.59
CA PRO A 203 -14.93 7.41 -12.72
C PRO A 203 -15.77 6.97 -11.50
N CYS A 204 -15.60 7.68 -10.39
CA CYS A 204 -16.27 7.38 -9.12
C CYS A 204 -17.80 7.40 -9.28
N ILE A 205 -18.43 6.23 -9.12
CA ILE A 205 -19.89 6.07 -9.21
C ILE A 205 -20.60 6.85 -8.12
N ALA A 206 -20.04 6.92 -6.91
CA ALA A 206 -20.64 7.69 -5.82
C ALA A 206 -20.71 9.19 -6.16
N HIS A 207 -19.68 9.73 -6.81
CA HIS A 207 -19.70 11.10 -7.29
C HIS A 207 -20.73 11.30 -8.41
N ILE A 208 -20.86 10.35 -9.34
CA ILE A 208 -21.87 10.40 -10.41
C ILE A 208 -23.28 10.39 -9.81
N LEU A 209 -23.56 9.51 -8.85
CA LEU A 209 -24.85 9.45 -8.16
C LEU A 209 -25.15 10.76 -7.42
N ASN A 210 -24.13 11.35 -6.79
CA ASN A 210 -24.26 12.66 -6.16
C ASN A 210 -24.62 13.74 -7.17
N LEU A 211 -23.93 13.78 -8.32
CA LEU A 211 -24.20 14.73 -9.39
C LEU A 211 -25.63 14.58 -9.94
N ILE A 212 -26.10 13.35 -10.14
CA ILE A 212 -27.50 13.07 -10.51
C ILE A 212 -28.45 13.61 -9.43
N GLY A 213 -28.15 13.37 -8.15
CA GLY A 213 -28.93 13.92 -7.03
C GLY A 213 -28.98 15.45 -7.00
N GLU A 214 -27.88 16.12 -7.36
CA GLU A 214 -27.86 17.59 -7.48
C GLU A 214 -28.75 18.08 -8.63
N THR A 215 -28.81 17.39 -9.77
CA THR A 215 -29.72 17.78 -10.87
C THR A 215 -31.19 17.72 -10.47
N TRP A 216 -31.56 16.84 -9.53
CA TRP A 216 -32.91 16.81 -8.98
C TRP A 216 -33.24 18.05 -8.18
N ARG A 217 -32.23 18.68 -7.58
CA ARG A 217 -32.41 20.01 -7.01
C ARG A 217 -32.75 20.96 -8.14
N ASP A 218 -32.09 20.99 -9.28
CA ASP A 218 -32.36 22.04 -10.27
C ASP A 218 -33.76 22.01 -10.92
N PHE A 219 -34.47 20.88 -10.91
CA PHE A 219 -35.84 20.82 -11.45
C PHE A 219 -36.84 21.73 -10.72
N SER A 220 -37.58 22.53 -11.49
CA SER A 220 -38.59 23.48 -10.99
C SER A 220 -39.72 22.81 -10.22
N GLN A 221 -40.05 21.57 -10.57
CA GLN A 221 -41.07 20.73 -9.94
C GLN A 221 -40.80 20.49 -8.44
N PHE A 222 -39.54 20.51 -8.02
CA PHE A 222 -39.15 20.32 -6.60
C PHE A 222 -38.96 21.64 -5.84
N SER A 223 -39.38 22.78 -6.39
CA SER A 223 -39.25 24.10 -5.75
C SER A 223 -39.85 24.16 -4.34
N LEU A 224 -41.02 23.58 -4.12
CA LEU A 224 -41.64 23.49 -2.80
C LEU A 224 -40.76 22.75 -1.79
N LEU A 225 -40.18 21.61 -2.21
CA LEU A 225 -39.27 20.81 -1.39
C LEU A 225 -37.99 21.61 -1.06
N LYS A 226 -37.47 22.40 -2.00
CA LYS A 226 -36.33 23.31 -1.72
C LYS A 226 -36.68 24.33 -0.67
N THR A 227 -37.82 25.01 -0.80
CA THR A 227 -38.25 26.03 0.16
C THR A 227 -38.44 25.41 1.54
N PHE A 228 -39.02 24.21 1.61
CA PHE A 228 -39.15 23.47 2.86
C PHE A 228 -37.79 23.12 3.47
N LEU A 229 -36.87 22.54 2.69
CA LEU A 229 -35.51 22.20 3.15
C LEU A 229 -34.71 23.45 3.57
N ALA A 230 -34.85 24.57 2.85
CA ALA A 230 -34.24 25.84 3.20
C ALA A 230 -34.76 26.36 4.54
N LYS A 231 -36.08 26.33 4.76
CA LYS A 231 -36.71 26.70 6.05
C LYS A 231 -36.27 25.79 7.20
N ILE A 232 -36.11 24.49 6.96
CA ILE A 232 -35.53 23.56 7.94
C ILE A 232 -34.08 23.94 8.24
N LYS A 233 -33.25 24.21 7.21
CA LYS A 233 -31.86 24.62 7.38
C LYS A 233 -31.76 25.95 8.16
N ASP A 234 -32.59 26.93 7.87
CA ASP A 234 -32.61 28.20 8.61
C ASP A 234 -33.04 28.00 10.07
N SER A 235 -34.07 27.19 10.29
CA SER A 235 -34.64 26.95 11.63
C SER A 235 -33.74 26.12 12.52
N PHE A 236 -33.08 25.10 11.97
CA PHE A 236 -32.36 24.09 12.75
C PHE A 236 -30.88 24.01 12.46
N VAL A 237 -30.35 24.60 11.40
CA VAL A 237 -28.91 24.52 11.05
C VAL A 237 -28.21 25.84 11.32
N LYS A 238 -28.81 26.96 10.96
CA LYS A 238 -28.21 28.28 11.14
C LYS A 238 -28.49 28.92 12.50
N SER A 239 -29.38 28.34 13.31
CA SER A 239 -29.72 28.86 14.65
C SER A 239 -29.26 27.91 15.77
N PRO A 240 -28.12 28.18 16.43
CA PRO A 240 -27.61 27.37 17.54
C PRO A 240 -28.59 27.26 18.72
N ALA A 241 -29.29 28.35 19.04
CA ALA A 241 -30.27 28.39 20.12
C ALA A 241 -31.46 27.44 19.87
N ARG A 242 -31.95 27.36 18.64
CA ARG A 242 -33.03 26.44 18.26
C ARG A 242 -32.57 24.99 18.26
N LYS A 243 -31.32 24.70 17.83
CA LYS A 243 -30.72 23.36 17.97
C LYS A 243 -30.71 22.90 19.43
N ALA A 244 -30.24 23.76 20.33
CA ALA A 244 -30.18 23.44 21.75
C ALA A 244 -31.56 23.14 22.33
N ARG A 245 -32.55 24.00 22.06
CA ARG A 245 -33.94 23.79 22.51
C ARG A 245 -34.56 22.50 21.97
N TYR A 246 -34.31 22.16 20.70
CA TYR A 246 -34.80 20.92 20.11
C TYR A 246 -34.23 19.67 20.80
N ILE A 247 -32.91 19.64 21.06
CA ILE A 247 -32.28 18.53 21.80
C ILE A 247 -32.84 18.45 23.23
N THR A 248 -33.04 19.58 23.91
CA THR A 248 -33.66 19.60 25.24
C THR A 248 -35.08 19.03 25.19
N HIS A 249 -35.89 19.40 24.21
CA HIS A 249 -37.24 18.85 24.02
C HIS A 249 -37.22 17.33 23.79
N LEU A 250 -36.31 16.82 22.96
CA LEU A 250 -36.18 15.37 22.74
C LEU A 250 -35.80 14.61 24.01
N ARG A 251 -34.92 15.18 24.83
CA ARG A 251 -34.55 14.60 26.14
C ARG A 251 -35.72 14.58 27.13
N MET A 252 -36.54 15.63 27.12
CA MET A 252 -37.73 15.72 27.96
C MET A 252 -38.84 14.74 27.57
N ASN A 253 -38.81 14.22 26.33
CA ASN A 253 -39.75 13.20 25.83
C ASN A 253 -39.10 11.82 25.75
N GLU A 254 -38.09 11.55 26.59
CA GLU A 254 -37.48 10.21 26.78
C GLU A 254 -36.84 9.57 25.54
N VAL A 255 -36.44 10.37 24.55
CA VAL A 255 -35.65 9.86 23.42
C VAL A 255 -34.25 9.49 23.90
N ALA A 256 -33.94 8.19 23.92
CA ALA A 256 -32.70 7.63 24.49
C ALA A 256 -31.40 8.21 23.89
N LEU A 257 -31.40 8.58 22.60
CA LEU A 257 -30.27 9.18 21.90
C LEU A 257 -30.76 10.33 21.01
N PRO A 258 -30.88 11.56 21.54
CA PRO A 258 -31.32 12.71 20.76
C PRO A 258 -30.21 13.13 19.80
N TYR A 259 -30.34 12.73 18.53
CA TYR A 259 -29.45 13.17 17.48
C TYR A 259 -29.86 14.55 16.96
N LYS A 260 -28.86 15.34 16.56
CA LYS A 260 -29.14 16.53 15.74
C LYS A 260 -29.78 16.06 14.44
N ILE A 261 -30.69 16.86 13.87
CA ILE A 261 -31.26 16.58 12.55
C ILE A 261 -30.10 16.20 11.61
N PRO A 262 -30.15 15.00 10.99
CA PRO A 262 -29.07 14.52 10.17
C PRO A 262 -28.88 15.52 9.03
N LEU A 263 -27.73 16.17 9.04
CA LEU A 263 -27.28 16.98 7.91
C LEU A 263 -26.63 16.02 6.93
N SER A 264 -26.72 16.32 5.62
CA SER A 264 -25.80 15.68 4.69
C SER A 264 -24.39 15.89 5.25
N ASN A 265 -23.65 14.81 5.43
CA ASN A 265 -22.25 14.93 5.84
C ASN A 265 -21.60 15.94 4.89
N LYS A 266 -20.96 16.99 5.43
CA LYS A 266 -20.09 17.88 4.65
C LYS A 266 -18.87 17.06 4.23
N THR A 267 -19.06 16.16 3.28
CA THR A 267 -17.99 15.69 2.40
C THR A 267 -17.84 16.72 1.29
N HIS A 268 -16.69 16.76 0.62
CA HIS A 268 -16.45 17.61 -0.55
C HIS A 268 -17.62 17.55 -1.58
N TRP A 269 -18.33 16.42 -1.65
CA TRP A 269 -19.46 16.19 -2.56
C TRP A 269 -20.81 16.82 -2.13
N ASN A 270 -21.00 17.11 -0.85
CA ASN A 270 -22.31 17.52 -0.27
C ASN A 270 -22.30 18.94 0.31
N SER A 271 -21.40 19.79 -0.20
CA SER A 271 -21.25 21.19 0.25
C SER A 271 -22.45 22.06 -0.11
#